data_AF-A0A363TVV5-F1
#
_entry.id   AF-A0A363TVV5-F1
#
_cell.length_a   1.000
_cell.length_b   1.000
_cell.length_c   1.000
_cell.angle_alpha   90.00
_cell.angle_beta   90.00
_cell.angle_gamma   90.00
#
_symmetry.space_group_name_H-M   'P 1'
#
loop_
_entity.id
_entity.type
_entity.pdbx_description
1 polymer ?
#
loop_
_entity_poly.entity_id
_entity_poly.type
_entity_poly.pdbx_seq_one_letter_code
_entity_poly.pdbx_strand_id
1 'polypeptide(L)'
;ALVVERGGYTQGPDSLAAALLAAAGLVPPPGSPRGYGGFMPLERLLMLRPDIVFLKDPPTRPEDQGALFLTHPALAGLFPPERRISLPTRYTMCGGAALVAALDYMATALAPLR
;
A
#
# COMPACT_ATOMS: atom_id res chain seq x y z
N ALA A 1 6.66 1.56 5.29
CA ALA A 1 5.56 0.99 4.51
C ALA A 1 5.15 1.92 3.37
N LEU A 2 4.62 1.37 2.27
CA LEU A 2 4.09 2.13 1.13
C LEU A 2 2.69 1.64 0.77
N VAL A 3 1.84 2.52 0.23
CA VAL A 3 0.55 2.14 -0.35
C VAL A 3 0.64 2.32 -1.86
N VAL A 4 0.33 1.26 -2.60
CA VAL A 4 0.45 1.20 -4.05
C VAL A 4 -0.85 0.75 -4.66
N GLU A 5 -1.23 1.38 -5.76
CA GLU A 5 -2.45 1.12 -6.50
C GLU A 5 -2.15 0.49 -7.86
N ARG A 6 -3.23 0.16 -8.58
CA ARG A 6 -3.16 -0.30 -9.96
C ARG A 6 -2.33 0.68 -10.81
N GLY A 7 -1.51 0.12 -11.70
CA GLY A 7 -0.61 0.91 -12.56
C GLY A 7 0.58 1.56 -11.84
N GLY A 8 0.81 1.27 -10.55
CA GLY A 8 2.00 1.72 -9.82
C GLY A 8 1.88 3.12 -9.21
N TYR A 9 0.67 3.68 -9.13
CA TYR A 9 0.47 4.91 -8.38
C TYR A 9 0.76 4.65 -6.89
N THR A 10 1.75 5.34 -6.35
CA THR A 10 2.19 5.18 -4.96
C THR A 10 1.80 6.42 -4.17
N GLN A 11 1.10 6.20 -3.05
CA GLN A 11 0.59 7.26 -2.19
C GLN A 11 1.73 8.00 -1.50
N GLY A 12 1.66 9.33 -1.50
CA GLY A 12 2.61 10.21 -0.83
C GLY A 12 2.14 10.61 0.57
N PRO A 13 3.01 11.27 1.37
CA PRO A 13 2.74 11.59 2.77
C PRO A 13 1.51 12.49 3.01
N ASP A 14 1.11 13.30 2.03
CA ASP A 14 -0.05 14.20 2.17
C ASP A 14 -1.39 13.50 1.88
N SER A 15 -1.35 12.21 1.54
CA SER A 15 -2.55 11.44 1.23
C SER A 15 -3.23 10.86 2.47
N LEU A 16 -4.54 10.60 2.34
CA LEU A 16 -5.32 10.01 3.42
C LEU A 16 -4.84 8.59 3.79
N ALA A 17 -4.40 7.81 2.81
CA ALA A 17 -3.85 6.49 3.06
C ALA A 17 -2.52 6.56 3.83
N ALA A 18 -1.67 7.52 3.51
CA ALA A 18 -0.43 7.73 4.26
C ALA A 18 -0.71 8.21 5.69
N ALA A 19 -1.72 9.07 5.90
CA ALA A 19 -2.14 9.49 7.24
C ALA A 19 -2.63 8.30 8.10
N LEU A 20 -3.39 7.35 7.51
CA LEU A 20 -3.78 6.11 8.19
C LEU A 20 -2.56 5.27 8.59
N LEU A 21 -1.60 5.09 7.69
CA LEU A 21 -0.36 4.36 7.96
C LEU A 21 0.45 5.03 9.08
N ALA A 22 0.57 6.36 9.06
CA ALA A 22 1.26 7.12 10.09
C ALA A 22 0.59 6.97 11.46
N ALA A 23 -0.75 7.00 11.52
CA ALA A 23 -1.51 6.73 12.74
C ALA A 23 -1.30 5.30 13.27
N ALA A 24 -1.01 4.34 12.40
CA ALA A 24 -0.61 2.98 12.77
C ALA A 24 0.89 2.84 13.13
N GLY A 25 1.65 3.94 13.18
CA GLY A 25 3.07 3.97 13.53
C GLY A 25 4.02 3.58 12.39
N LEU A 26 3.54 3.56 11.14
CA LEU A 26 4.35 3.19 9.98
C LEU A 26 4.92 4.43 9.30
N VAL A 27 6.18 4.33 8.84
CA VAL A 27 6.88 5.42 8.13
C VAL A 27 7.22 5.01 6.69
N PRO A 28 7.17 5.92 5.71
CA PRO A 28 7.61 5.64 4.35
C PRO A 28 9.15 5.59 4.25
N PRO A 29 9.74 4.71 3.42
CA PRO A 29 11.20 4.66 3.24
C PRO A 29 11.74 5.92 2.55
N PRO A 30 13.04 6.26 2.72
CA PRO A 30 13.67 7.35 1.98
C PRO A 30 13.54 7.15 0.46
N GLY A 31 13.17 8.20 -0.27
CA GLY A 31 12.96 8.12 -1.72
C GLY A 31 11.55 7.70 -2.15
N SER A 32 10.62 7.62 -1.20
CA SER A 32 9.17 7.53 -1.46
C SER A 32 8.64 8.81 -2.14
N PRO A 33 7.47 8.75 -2.82
CA PRO A 33 6.86 9.93 -3.42
C PRO A 33 6.59 11.01 -2.37
N ARG A 34 6.69 12.27 -2.78
CA ARG A 34 6.33 13.44 -1.97
C ARG A 34 4.92 13.91 -2.35
N GLY A 35 4.37 14.85 -1.59
CA GLY A 35 3.03 15.37 -1.87
C GLY A 35 1.96 14.31 -1.65
N TYR A 36 0.94 14.32 -2.50
CA TYR A 36 -0.14 13.32 -2.50
C TYR A 36 0.26 11.96 -3.08
N GLY A 37 1.35 11.88 -3.84
CA GLY A 37 1.79 10.65 -4.47
C GLY A 37 2.28 10.84 -5.90
N GLY A 38 2.59 9.73 -6.55
CA GLY A 38 3.02 9.71 -7.94
C GLY A 38 3.18 8.30 -8.48
N PHE A 39 3.24 8.19 -9.80
CA PHE A 39 3.54 6.91 -10.45
C PHE A 39 4.99 6.50 -10.19
N MET A 40 5.16 5.27 -9.73
CA MET A 40 6.45 4.67 -9.46
C MET A 40 6.63 3.41 -10.32
N PRO A 41 7.71 3.31 -11.11
CA PRO A 41 8.05 2.08 -11.82
C PRO A 41 8.22 0.92 -10.84
N LEU A 42 7.88 -0.29 -11.28
CA LEU A 42 7.94 -1.48 -10.44
C LEU A 42 9.38 -1.70 -9.94
N GLU A 43 10.36 -1.54 -10.81
CA GLU A 43 11.78 -1.68 -10.51
C GLU A 43 12.20 -0.73 -9.39
N ARG A 44 11.66 0.49 -9.39
CA ARG A 44 11.95 1.47 -8.34
C ARG A 44 11.34 1.06 -7.01
N LEU A 45 10.10 0.56 -7.01
CA LEU A 45 9.44 0.03 -5.81
C LEU A 45 10.22 -1.16 -5.24
N LEU A 46 10.67 -2.08 -6.10
CA LEU A 46 11.48 -3.24 -5.72
C LEU A 46 12.84 -2.82 -5.15
N MET A 47 13.49 -1.79 -5.70
CA MET A 47 14.74 -1.26 -5.16
C MET A 47 14.58 -0.52 -3.83
N LEU A 48 13.45 0.18 -3.63
CA LEU A 48 13.14 0.87 -2.37
C LEU A 48 12.97 -0.09 -1.19
N ARG A 49 12.58 -1.35 -1.47
CA ARG A 49 12.38 -2.43 -0.47
C ARG A 49 11.67 -1.95 0.81
N PRO A 50 10.45 -1.38 0.71
CA PRO A 50 9.66 -1.09 1.91
C PRO A 50 9.42 -2.35 2.73
N ASP A 51 9.40 -2.26 4.07
CA ASP A 51 9.17 -3.43 4.91
C ASP A 51 7.79 -4.08 4.71
N ILE A 52 6.81 -3.25 4.34
CA ILE A 52 5.41 -3.61 4.09
C ILE A 52 4.92 -2.83 2.88
N VAL A 53 4.25 -3.52 1.96
CA VAL A 53 3.53 -2.93 0.83
C VAL A 53 2.04 -3.15 1.05
N PHE A 54 1.28 -2.06 1.14
CA PHE A 54 -0.17 -2.06 1.10
C PHE A 54 -0.62 -1.98 -0.35
N LEU A 55 -1.36 -2.98 -0.82
CA LEU A 55 -1.93 -2.98 -2.16
C LEU A 55 -3.37 -2.50 -2.08
N LYS A 56 -3.72 -1.47 -2.83
CA LYS A 56 -5.09 -0.95 -2.82
C LYS A 56 -6.00 -1.78 -3.72
N ASP A 57 -7.04 -2.37 -3.12
CA ASP A 57 -7.96 -3.32 -3.77
C ASP A 57 -7.25 -4.27 -4.77
N PRO A 58 -6.29 -5.10 -4.30
CA PRO A 58 -5.51 -5.93 -5.18
C PRO A 58 -6.45 -6.93 -5.89
N PRO A 59 -6.42 -6.99 -7.23
CA PRO A 59 -7.21 -7.96 -7.95
C PRO A 59 -6.69 -9.36 -7.69
N THR A 60 -7.60 -10.34 -7.69
CA THR A 60 -7.24 -11.75 -7.53
C THR A 60 -6.66 -12.35 -8.81
N ARG A 61 -6.87 -11.70 -9.97
CA ARG A 61 -6.38 -12.11 -11.28
C ARG A 61 -5.86 -10.91 -12.09
N PRO A 62 -4.88 -11.11 -12.99
CA PRO A 62 -4.41 -10.07 -13.89
C PRO A 62 -5.42 -9.82 -15.02
N GLU A 63 -6.52 -9.16 -14.71
CA GLU A 63 -7.62 -8.92 -15.64
C GLU A 63 -7.36 -7.74 -16.59
N ASP A 64 -6.42 -6.86 -16.24
CA ASP A 64 -6.04 -5.68 -17.03
C ASP A 64 -4.59 -5.24 -16.78
N GLN A 65 -4.11 -4.27 -17.58
CA GLN A 65 -2.75 -3.75 -17.49
C GLN A 65 -2.45 -3.08 -16.13
N GLY A 66 -3.45 -2.49 -15.47
CA GLY A 66 -3.29 -1.89 -14.16
C GLY A 66 -3.12 -2.94 -13.06
N ALA A 67 -3.79 -4.09 -13.20
CA ALA A 67 -3.69 -5.24 -12.32
C ALA A 67 -2.29 -5.88 -12.35
N LEU A 68 -1.64 -5.91 -13.52
CA LEU A 68 -0.31 -6.51 -13.70
C LEU A 68 0.73 -5.99 -12.71
N PHE A 69 0.67 -4.71 -12.35
CA PHE A 69 1.58 -4.13 -11.37
C PHE A 69 1.43 -4.78 -9.99
N LEU A 70 0.19 -4.92 -9.51
CA LEU A 70 -0.12 -5.46 -8.18
C LEU A 70 0.02 -6.98 -8.11
N THR A 71 -0.17 -7.67 -9.25
CA THR A 71 -0.03 -9.13 -9.38
C THR A 71 1.34 -9.55 -9.89
N HIS A 72 2.31 -8.64 -10.00
CA HIS A 72 3.58 -8.93 -10.64
C HIS A 72 4.37 -10.01 -9.87
N PRO A 73 4.94 -11.04 -10.55
CA PRO A 73 5.68 -12.11 -9.88
C PRO A 73 6.86 -11.61 -9.04
N ALA A 74 7.58 -10.59 -9.51
CA ALA A 74 8.67 -9.98 -8.75
C ALA A 74 8.21 -9.35 -7.42
N LEU A 75 7.00 -8.79 -7.38
CA LEU A 75 6.43 -8.21 -6.16
C LEU A 75 6.03 -9.33 -5.18
N ALA A 76 5.42 -10.41 -5.68
CA ALA A 76 5.11 -11.60 -4.88
C ALA A 76 6.36 -12.35 -4.38
N GLY A 77 7.44 -12.36 -5.18
CA GLY A 77 8.71 -12.99 -4.81
C GLY A 77 9.51 -12.20 -3.77
N LEU A 78 9.40 -10.86 -3.78
CA LEU A 78 10.12 -10.00 -2.83
C LEU A 78 9.35 -9.76 -1.52
N PHE A 79 8.02 -9.66 -1.59
CA PHE A 79 7.17 -9.39 -0.42
C PHE A 79 6.27 -10.60 -0.13
N PRO A 80 6.54 -11.36 0.95
CA PRO A 80 5.70 -12.49 1.33
C PRO A 80 4.29 -12.01 1.73
N PRO A 81 3.28 -12.91 1.74
CA PRO A 81 1.89 -12.55 1.97
C PRO A 81 1.65 -11.67 3.21
N GLU A 82 2.39 -11.92 4.29
CA GLU A 82 2.26 -11.20 5.56
C GLU A 82 2.74 -9.74 5.45
N ARG A 83 3.61 -9.43 4.48
CA ARG A 83 4.16 -8.10 4.21
C ARG A 83 3.51 -7.43 3.00
N ARG A 84 2.53 -8.09 2.37
CA ARG A 84 1.78 -7.61 1.21
C ARG A 84 0.29 -7.51 1.55
N ILE A 85 -0.03 -6.46 2.31
CA ILE A 85 -1.34 -6.30 2.95
C ILE A 85 -2.33 -5.68 1.97
N SER A 86 -3.54 -6.21 1.88
CA SER A 86 -4.62 -5.56 1.13
C SER A 86 -5.09 -4.31 1.87
N LEU A 87 -5.35 -3.21 1.16
CA LEU A 87 -5.99 -2.03 1.74
C LEU A 87 -7.25 -1.71 0.95
N PRO A 88 -8.43 -2.07 1.48
CA PRO A 88 -9.69 -1.76 0.81
C PRO A 88 -9.88 -0.26 0.59
N THR A 89 -10.23 0.17 -0.63
CA THR A 89 -10.37 1.62 -0.94
C THR A 89 -11.40 2.30 -0.04
N ARG A 90 -12.46 1.59 0.38
CA ARG A 90 -13.50 2.12 1.30
C ARG A 90 -12.93 2.74 2.58
N TYR A 91 -11.75 2.31 3.03
CA TYR A 91 -11.11 2.83 4.23
C TYR A 91 -10.38 4.17 4.02
N THR A 92 -10.03 4.49 2.78
CA THR A 92 -9.21 5.66 2.44
C THR A 92 -9.79 6.49 1.29
N MET A 93 -11.05 6.23 0.92
CA MET A 93 -11.77 7.01 -0.10
C MET A 93 -12.13 8.41 0.42
N CYS A 94 -12.54 8.52 1.68
CA CYS A 94 -12.87 9.77 2.35
C CYS A 94 -12.51 9.72 3.83
N GLY A 95 -12.34 10.89 4.47
CA GLY A 95 -12.01 11.02 5.89
C GLY A 95 -13.18 10.78 6.84
N GLY A 96 -14.09 9.86 6.51
CA GLY A 96 -15.31 9.58 7.28
C GLY A 96 -15.16 8.46 8.32
N ALA A 97 -16.28 7.97 8.84
CA ALA A 97 -16.31 6.90 9.86
C ALA A 97 -15.58 5.61 9.42
N ALA A 98 -15.55 5.32 8.12
CA ALA A 98 -14.81 4.19 7.58
C ALA A 98 -13.30 4.28 7.86
N LEU A 99 -12.70 5.48 7.85
CA LEU A 99 -11.29 5.68 8.17
C LEU A 99 -10.98 5.30 9.61
N VAL A 100 -11.89 5.61 10.55
CA VAL A 100 -11.72 5.22 11.95
C VAL A 100 -11.74 3.70 12.09
N ALA A 101 -12.71 3.03 11.45
CA ALA A 101 -12.76 1.56 11.40
C ALA A 101 -11.55 0.93 10.68
N ALA A 102 -10.82 1.71 9.89
CA ALA A 102 -9.58 1.25 9.27
C ALA A 102 -8.46 1.04 10.30
N LEU A 103 -8.48 1.72 11.45
CA LEU A 103 -7.48 1.52 12.50
C LEU A 103 -7.57 0.11 13.10
N ASP A 104 -8.78 -0.39 13.34
CA ASP A 104 -8.99 -1.78 13.80
C ASP A 104 -8.55 -2.80 12.74
N TYR A 105 -8.84 -2.49 11.47
CA TYR A 105 -8.36 -3.28 10.33
C TYR A 105 -6.82 -3.34 10.31
N MET A 106 -6.16 -2.19 10.44
CA MET A 106 -4.70 -2.09 10.46
C MET A 106 -4.09 -2.83 11.66
N ALA A 107 -4.69 -2.71 12.85
CA ALA A 107 -4.24 -3.43 14.05
C ALA A 107 -4.29 -4.96 13.83
N THR A 108 -5.37 -5.45 13.23
CA THR A 108 -5.51 -6.88 12.89
C THR A 108 -4.50 -7.32 11.84
N ALA A 109 -4.35 -6.53 10.77
CA ALA A 109 -3.44 -6.85 9.66
C ALA A 109 -1.96 -6.81 10.06
N LEU A 110 -1.59 -5.96 11.01
CA LEU A 110 -0.21 -5.80 11.49
C LEU A 110 0.13 -6.72 12.68
N ALA A 111 -0.86 -7.35 13.32
CA ALA A 111 -0.62 -8.23 14.47
C ALA A 111 0.39 -9.37 14.20
N PRO A 112 0.41 -10.03 13.03
CA PRO A 112 1.39 -11.10 12.73
C PRO A 112 2.83 -10.61 12.56
N LEU A 113 3.05 -9.29 12.46
CA LEU A 113 4.37 -8.70 12.22
C LEU A 113 5.05 -8.20 13.51
N ARG A 114 4.41 -8.40 14.67
CA ARG A 114 4.90 -8.02 15.99
C ARG A 114 5.58 -9.16 16.72
#